data_AF-A0A1J6K8S8-F1
#
_entry.id   AF-A0A1J6K8S8-F1
#
_cell.length_a   1.000
_cell.length_b   1.000
_cell.length_c   1.000
_cell.angle_alpha   90.00
_cell.angle_beta   90.00
_cell.angle_gamma   90.00
#
_symmetry.space_group_name_H-M   'P 1'
#
loop_
_entity.id
_entity.type
_entity.pdbx_description
1 polymer ?
#
loop_
_entity_poly.entity_id
_entity_poly.type
_entity_poly.pdbx_seq_one_letter_code
_entity_poly.pdbx_strand_id
1 'polypeptide(L)'
;MANSRRKPAVIDPMYYPVIALIIAVIAFVELSDAVTVVDVYRLVQYDISGVPFGSRLAVLNHHAGSSLFASGGSGSDLSRTVLILPVRELDPTLIKEYIEQKKLLGGLLLLLPPKLSPENVDNAFGADEDINSLMSKLAELERLLTHSNIPYPVYFAFEDDNINAVLAEVKRNDASGQPATATTGGYKLVVAASDPKRIASPNIANIQGWLPGLKVDGDSNQLPTIAIVASYDTFGAAPTLSVGSDSNGSGVVALLEIARLFSALYSNPKTRGRYNLLFGLTSGGPYNYNGTQKWLRSFDQRLRESIDYAICLNSVGSLGNELHLHVSKPPENAYIQQIFQGFSAVAEELGLQVGLKHKKINISNPRVAWEHEQFSRLRVTAATLSELSAAPELLESTGHLADNRHFVSEASIIRSVKLVAESLARHIYKQEQKSISIFADDSSLAVNPSYIRSWLDLLSTTPRVAPFLSKNDPLIKALEKELADHTAEVNVQHETLDGMFTFYDSTSGKLHIYQVASVTFDLLLLLVLGSYLITLFSFLFITTRGLDDLISLFRRPPSRKVKAA
;
A
#
# COMPACT_ATOMS: atom_id res chain seq x y z
N MET A 1 -36.40 -79.63 14.19
CA MET A 1 -35.87 -78.73 15.25
C MET A 1 -35.60 -77.38 14.62
N ALA A 2 -36.21 -76.33 15.18
CA ALA A 2 -36.36 -75.01 14.57
C ALA A 2 -35.10 -74.14 14.74
N ASN A 3 -34.69 -73.47 13.67
CA ASN A 3 -33.66 -72.43 13.67
C ASN A 3 -34.29 -71.08 14.06
N SER A 4 -33.96 -70.55 15.24
CA SER A 4 -34.45 -69.25 15.70
C SER A 4 -33.69 -68.10 15.02
N ARG A 5 -34.41 -67.22 14.32
CA ARG A 5 -33.89 -65.93 13.83
C ARG A 5 -33.62 -65.00 15.03
N ARG A 6 -32.37 -64.54 15.19
CA ARG A 6 -32.02 -63.44 16.10
C ARG A 6 -32.65 -62.14 15.56
N LYS A 7 -33.47 -61.47 16.37
CA LYS A 7 -33.95 -60.11 16.11
C LYS A 7 -32.82 -59.10 16.38
N PRO A 8 -32.71 -58.00 15.63
CA PRO A 8 -31.77 -56.93 15.96
C PRO A 8 -32.17 -56.29 17.30
N ALA A 9 -31.18 -56.02 18.15
CA ALA A 9 -31.38 -55.32 19.40
C ALA A 9 -31.85 -53.89 19.11
N VAL A 10 -33.09 -53.59 19.51
CA VAL A 10 -33.64 -52.24 19.50
C VAL A 10 -32.96 -51.49 20.63
N ILE A 11 -32.33 -50.36 20.32
CA ILE A 11 -31.71 -49.46 21.31
C ILE A 11 -32.82 -48.99 22.26
N ASP A 12 -32.60 -49.09 23.57
CA ASP A 12 -33.60 -48.73 24.58
C ASP A 12 -34.07 -47.27 24.40
N PRO A 13 -35.39 -47.00 24.53
CA PRO A 13 -35.96 -45.68 24.23
C PRO A 13 -35.44 -44.53 25.11
N MET A 14 -34.72 -44.86 26.19
CA MET A 14 -34.08 -43.91 27.09
C MET A 14 -32.81 -43.26 26.51
N TYR A 15 -32.19 -43.87 25.49
CA TYR A 15 -30.95 -43.35 24.88
C TYR A 15 -31.19 -42.40 23.70
N TYR A 16 -32.39 -42.37 23.11
CA TYR A 16 -32.75 -41.42 22.04
C TYR A 16 -32.55 -39.94 22.40
N PRO A 17 -32.92 -39.43 23.59
CA PRO A 17 -32.69 -38.03 23.92
C PRO A 17 -31.20 -37.71 24.08
N VAL A 18 -30.39 -38.65 24.57
CA VAL A 18 -28.93 -38.49 24.71
C VAL A 18 -28.24 -38.50 23.35
N ILE A 19 -28.66 -39.38 22.45
CA ILE A 19 -28.17 -39.44 21.07
C ILE A 19 -28.57 -38.16 20.31
N ALA A 20 -29.80 -37.67 20.49
CA ALA A 20 -30.25 -36.40 19.90
C ALA A 20 -29.46 -35.19 20.43
N LEU A 21 -29.15 -35.17 21.74
CA LEU A 21 -28.31 -34.14 22.34
C LEU A 21 -26.88 -34.18 21.77
N ILE A 22 -26.30 -35.37 21.63
CA ILE A 22 -24.95 -35.52 21.05
C ILE A 22 -24.93 -35.07 19.59
N ILE A 23 -25.94 -35.41 18.78
CA ILE A 23 -26.06 -34.93 17.40
C ILE A 23 -26.21 -33.40 17.38
N ALA A 24 -27.01 -32.83 18.27
CA ALA A 24 -27.18 -31.38 18.36
C ALA A 24 -25.87 -30.66 18.76
N VAL A 25 -25.08 -31.26 19.66
CA VAL A 25 -23.77 -30.74 20.06
C VAL A 25 -22.75 -30.85 18.91
N ILE A 26 -22.69 -31.98 18.21
CA ILE A 26 -21.80 -32.16 17.04
C ILE A 26 -22.16 -31.17 15.93
N ALA A 27 -23.45 -30.98 15.65
CA ALA A 27 -23.91 -29.97 14.70
C ALA A 27 -23.52 -28.54 15.14
N PHE A 28 -23.56 -28.23 16.44
CA PHE A 28 -23.13 -26.93 16.96
C PHE A 28 -21.63 -26.69 16.83
N VAL A 29 -20.80 -27.74 16.94
CA VAL A 29 -19.35 -27.65 16.80
C VAL A 29 -18.96 -27.39 15.34
N GLU A 30 -19.59 -28.04 14.37
CA GLU A 30 -19.36 -27.75 12.94
C GLU A 30 -19.80 -26.32 12.54
N LEU A 31 -20.83 -25.75 13.18
CA LEU A 31 -21.21 -24.35 12.95
C LEU A 31 -20.19 -23.33 13.48
N SER A 32 -19.28 -23.72 14.39
CA SER A 32 -18.34 -22.80 15.03
C SER A 32 -17.14 -22.43 14.14
N ASP A 33 -16.87 -23.21 13.09
CA ASP A 33 -15.78 -22.96 12.11
C ASP A 33 -16.24 -22.13 10.89
N ALA A 34 -17.46 -21.56 10.94
CA ALA A 34 -18.09 -20.89 9.79
C ALA A 34 -17.59 -19.46 9.49
N VAL A 35 -16.53 -18.99 10.18
CA VAL A 35 -16.03 -17.62 10.07
C VAL A 35 -14.52 -17.60 9.84
N THR A 36 -14.10 -17.20 8.65
CA THR A 36 -12.70 -16.88 8.38
C THR A 36 -12.46 -15.39 8.49
N VAL A 37 -11.33 -14.99 9.09
CA VAL A 37 -10.96 -13.59 9.32
C VAL A 37 -9.65 -13.31 8.61
N VAL A 38 -9.66 -12.31 7.74
CA VAL A 38 -8.51 -11.92 6.91
C VAL A 38 -8.24 -10.44 7.06
N ASP A 39 -6.97 -10.05 7.18
CA ASP A 39 -6.59 -8.65 7.17
C ASP A 39 -6.71 -8.08 5.75
N VAL A 40 -7.39 -6.94 5.64
CA VAL A 40 -7.66 -6.29 4.35
C VAL A 40 -7.22 -4.84 4.36
N TYR A 41 -6.71 -4.40 3.21
CA TYR A 41 -6.17 -3.07 3.01
C TYR A 41 -7.02 -2.33 2.00
N ARG A 42 -7.55 -1.18 2.38
CA ARG A 42 -8.50 -0.45 1.55
C ARG A 42 -7.77 0.36 0.49
N LEU A 43 -8.36 0.44 -0.71
CA LEU A 43 -7.94 1.39 -1.72
C LEU A 43 -8.06 2.82 -1.17
N VAL A 44 -7.01 3.62 -1.36
CA VAL A 44 -6.93 5.01 -0.92
C VAL A 44 -8.14 5.81 -1.39
N GLN A 45 -8.61 6.71 -0.54
CA GLN A 45 -9.65 7.67 -0.88
C GLN A 45 -9.07 9.07 -0.76
N TYR A 46 -9.15 9.84 -1.83
CA TYR A 46 -8.65 11.21 -1.84
C TYR A 46 -9.35 12.05 -2.91
N ASP A 47 -9.25 13.37 -2.78
CA ASP A 47 -9.74 14.32 -3.77
C ASP A 47 -8.59 15.22 -4.24
N ILE A 48 -8.56 15.57 -5.53
CA ILE A 48 -7.69 16.61 -6.08
C ILE A 48 -8.56 17.79 -6.48
N SER A 49 -8.40 18.94 -5.83
CA SER A 49 -9.17 20.16 -6.11
C SER A 49 -10.70 19.93 -6.10
N GLY A 50 -11.16 19.04 -5.22
CA GLY A 50 -12.57 18.66 -5.08
C GLY A 50 -13.05 17.55 -6.02
N VAL A 51 -12.22 17.07 -6.94
CA VAL A 51 -12.54 15.90 -7.78
C VAL A 51 -12.20 14.62 -7.02
N PRO A 52 -13.15 13.69 -6.82
CA PRO A 52 -12.93 12.49 -6.03
C PRO A 52 -12.23 11.37 -6.81
N PHE A 53 -11.32 10.67 -6.13
CA PHE A 53 -10.56 9.53 -6.64
C PHE A 53 -10.50 8.39 -5.60
N GLY A 54 -10.23 7.19 -6.12
CA GLY A 54 -10.15 5.95 -5.35
C GLY A 54 -11.51 5.46 -4.84
N SER A 55 -11.49 4.64 -3.78
CA SER A 55 -12.71 3.99 -3.26
C SER A 55 -13.48 4.88 -2.30
N ARG A 56 -14.75 5.19 -2.61
CA ARG A 56 -15.56 6.13 -1.83
C ARG A 56 -16.27 5.53 -0.61
N LEU A 57 -16.34 4.21 -0.52
CA LEU A 57 -17.00 3.48 0.56
C LEU A 57 -16.01 2.55 1.27
N ALA A 58 -16.24 2.32 2.56
CA ALA A 58 -15.47 1.37 3.35
C ALA A 58 -16.33 0.17 3.82
N VAL A 59 -17.62 0.38 4.05
CA VAL A 59 -18.50 -0.71 4.50
C VAL A 59 -18.67 -1.74 3.39
N LEU A 60 -18.41 -3.01 3.72
CA LEU A 60 -18.64 -4.15 2.83
C LEU A 60 -19.62 -5.10 3.53
N ASN A 61 -20.72 -5.48 2.86
CA ASN A 61 -21.74 -6.36 3.46
C ASN A 61 -22.55 -7.10 2.38
N HIS A 62 -21.86 -7.90 1.57
CA HIS A 62 -22.40 -8.45 0.32
C HIS A 62 -21.97 -9.90 0.09
N HIS A 63 -22.66 -10.61 -0.80
CA HIS A 63 -22.36 -12.02 -1.10
C HIS A 63 -21.10 -12.15 -1.96
N ALA A 64 -20.34 -13.21 -1.80
CA ALA A 64 -19.16 -13.49 -2.61
C ALA A 64 -19.55 -13.87 -4.05
N GLY A 65 -18.78 -13.40 -5.04
CA GLY A 65 -18.82 -13.86 -6.41
C GLY A 65 -17.41 -13.93 -7.00
N SER A 66 -17.24 -14.74 -8.05
CA SER A 66 -15.93 -15.00 -8.66
C SER A 66 -15.77 -14.44 -10.09
N SER A 67 -16.85 -13.95 -10.71
CA SER A 67 -16.82 -13.49 -12.10
C SER A 67 -17.62 -12.20 -12.31
N LEU A 68 -17.07 -11.31 -13.14
CA LEU A 68 -17.76 -10.13 -13.68
C LEU A 68 -18.88 -10.51 -14.66
N PHE A 69 -18.80 -11.71 -15.23
CA PHE A 69 -19.81 -12.26 -16.13
C PHE A 69 -20.33 -13.55 -15.52
N ALA A 70 -21.53 -13.52 -14.95
CA ALA A 70 -22.22 -14.76 -14.64
C ALA A 70 -22.50 -15.50 -15.97
N SER A 71 -22.29 -16.82 -15.97
CA SER A 71 -22.68 -17.71 -17.06
C SER A 71 -24.21 -17.75 -17.19
N GLY A 72 -24.79 -16.67 -17.72
CA GLY A 72 -26.24 -16.44 -17.66
C GLY A 72 -26.66 -15.07 -18.15
N GLY A 73 -26.25 -14.68 -19.35
CA GLY A 73 -26.84 -13.57 -20.09
C GLY A 73 -26.48 -12.15 -19.61
N SER A 74 -26.45 -11.23 -20.56
CA SER A 74 -26.27 -9.80 -20.33
C SER A 74 -27.26 -9.27 -19.29
N GLY A 75 -26.78 -8.90 -18.10
CA GLY A 75 -27.55 -8.11 -17.13
C GLY A 75 -27.71 -8.67 -15.72
N SER A 76 -26.76 -9.47 -15.19
CA SER A 76 -26.78 -9.78 -13.76
C SER A 76 -26.44 -8.54 -12.94
N ASP A 77 -27.36 -8.11 -12.06
CA ASP A 77 -27.15 -7.01 -11.10
C ASP A 77 -26.10 -7.43 -10.05
N LEU A 78 -24.87 -6.90 -10.17
CA LEU A 78 -23.77 -7.18 -9.25
C LEU A 78 -23.70 -6.19 -8.08
N SER A 79 -24.69 -5.31 -7.93
CA SER A 79 -24.74 -4.30 -6.86
C SER A 79 -24.69 -4.89 -5.44
N ARG A 80 -24.99 -6.19 -5.29
CA ARG A 80 -24.97 -6.91 -4.01
C ARG A 80 -23.92 -8.02 -3.94
N THR A 81 -22.95 -7.99 -4.85
CA THR A 81 -21.90 -9.00 -4.97
C THR A 81 -20.53 -8.37 -4.73
N VAL A 82 -19.71 -9.03 -3.91
CA VAL A 82 -18.28 -8.75 -3.75
C VAL A 82 -17.50 -9.70 -4.65
N LEU A 83 -16.76 -9.17 -5.60
CA LEU A 83 -15.93 -9.99 -6.47
C LEU A 83 -14.59 -10.27 -5.83
N ILE A 84 -14.23 -11.55 -5.72
CA ILE A 84 -12.93 -12.01 -5.24
C ILE A 84 -12.09 -12.36 -6.46
N LEU A 85 -11.09 -11.54 -6.79
CA LEU A 85 -10.28 -11.68 -8.00
C LEU A 85 -8.79 -11.79 -7.65
N PRO A 86 -8.13 -12.93 -7.94
CA PRO A 86 -6.68 -13.03 -7.91
C PRO A 86 -6.05 -12.13 -8.97
N VAL A 87 -5.07 -11.30 -8.58
CA VAL A 87 -4.41 -10.39 -9.53
C VAL A 87 -3.68 -11.15 -10.64
N ARG A 88 -3.22 -12.37 -10.38
CA ARG A 88 -2.56 -13.24 -11.36
C ARG A 88 -3.47 -13.61 -12.55
N GLU A 89 -4.75 -13.81 -12.27
CA GLU A 89 -5.76 -14.23 -13.25
C GLU A 89 -6.50 -13.02 -13.87
N LEU A 90 -6.20 -11.81 -13.41
CA LEU A 90 -6.96 -10.62 -13.76
C LEU A 90 -6.55 -10.07 -15.13
N ASP A 91 -7.57 -9.75 -15.94
CA ASP A 91 -7.42 -8.86 -17.10
C ASP A 91 -7.76 -7.41 -16.69
N PRO A 92 -6.78 -6.49 -16.67
CA PRO A 92 -7.01 -5.10 -16.25
C PRO A 92 -7.97 -4.36 -17.19
N THR A 93 -8.10 -4.79 -18.45
CA THR A 93 -9.01 -4.16 -19.42
C THR A 93 -10.48 -4.34 -19.03
N LEU A 94 -10.84 -5.49 -18.47
CA LEU A 94 -12.21 -5.77 -18.02
C LEU A 94 -12.60 -4.90 -16.83
N ILE A 95 -11.69 -4.70 -15.87
CA ILE A 95 -11.93 -3.78 -14.75
C ILE A 95 -12.09 -2.36 -15.26
N LYS A 96 -11.23 -1.95 -16.22
CA LYS A 96 -11.31 -0.62 -16.84
C LYS A 96 -12.67 -0.36 -17.44
N GLU A 97 -13.14 -1.25 -18.31
CA GLU A 97 -14.45 -1.11 -18.94
C GLU A 97 -15.58 -1.06 -17.92
N TYR A 98 -15.49 -1.86 -16.86
CA TYR A 98 -16.51 -1.89 -15.80
C TYR A 98 -16.58 -0.57 -15.02
N ILE A 99 -15.42 -0.01 -14.67
CA ILE A 99 -15.32 1.28 -13.95
C ILE A 99 -15.74 2.44 -14.86
N GLU A 100 -15.29 2.46 -16.11
CA GLU A 100 -15.64 3.52 -17.08
C GLU A 100 -17.15 3.53 -17.40
N GLN A 101 -17.76 2.35 -17.49
CA GLN A 101 -19.22 2.21 -17.67
C GLN A 101 -20.03 2.51 -16.40
N LYS A 102 -19.37 2.82 -15.27
CA LYS A 102 -20.00 3.13 -13.97
C LYS A 102 -21.02 2.09 -13.52
N LYS A 103 -20.74 0.81 -13.80
CA LYS A 103 -21.60 -0.29 -13.36
C LYS A 103 -21.58 -0.41 -11.84
N LEU A 104 -22.72 -0.79 -11.26
CA LEU A 104 -22.88 -0.93 -9.82
C LEU A 104 -22.32 -2.27 -9.35
N LEU A 105 -21.42 -2.24 -8.37
CA LEU A 105 -20.82 -3.39 -7.74
C LEU A 105 -20.92 -3.27 -6.22
N GLY A 106 -21.18 -4.39 -5.53
CA GLY A 106 -21.22 -4.43 -4.06
C GLY A 106 -19.85 -4.23 -3.42
N GLY A 107 -18.80 -4.70 -4.07
CA GLY A 107 -17.40 -4.43 -3.70
C GLY A 107 -16.41 -5.25 -4.51
N LEU A 108 -15.13 -4.90 -4.39
CA LEU A 108 -14.04 -5.61 -5.05
C LEU A 108 -12.99 -6.02 -4.03
N LEU A 109 -12.62 -7.30 -4.04
CA LEU A 109 -11.53 -7.86 -3.24
C LEU A 109 -10.45 -8.40 -4.19
N LEU A 110 -9.31 -7.74 -4.22
CA LEU A 110 -8.16 -8.10 -5.04
C LEU A 110 -7.18 -8.93 -4.21
N LEU A 111 -6.90 -10.15 -4.63
CA LEU A 111 -5.95 -11.03 -3.93
C LEU A 111 -4.55 -10.82 -4.49
N LEU A 112 -3.65 -10.38 -3.61
CA LEU A 112 -2.24 -10.17 -3.85
C LEU A 112 -1.47 -11.47 -3.61
N PRO A 113 -0.50 -11.80 -4.48
CA PRO A 113 0.43 -12.91 -4.26
C PRO A 113 1.05 -12.92 -2.85
N PRO A 114 1.21 -14.09 -2.20
CA PRO A 114 1.71 -14.17 -0.83
C PRO A 114 3.17 -13.73 -0.72
N LYS A 115 3.93 -13.84 -1.82
CA LYS A 115 5.33 -13.40 -1.90
C LYS A 115 5.51 -11.87 -1.86
N LEU A 116 4.44 -11.09 -2.07
CA LEU A 116 4.47 -9.63 -1.89
C LEU A 116 4.19 -9.23 -0.45
N SER A 117 3.89 -10.19 0.43
CA SER A 117 3.68 -9.91 1.84
C SER A 117 4.97 -9.40 2.48
N PRO A 118 4.91 -8.35 3.31
CA PRO A 118 6.06 -7.85 4.06
C PRO A 118 6.66 -8.90 5.02
N GLU A 119 5.94 -9.99 5.33
CA GLU A 119 6.41 -11.07 6.20
C GLU A 119 7.33 -12.08 5.47
N ASN A 120 7.32 -12.10 4.14
CA ASN A 120 8.00 -13.11 3.32
C ASN A 120 9.31 -12.61 2.69
N VAL A 121 10.13 -11.87 3.44
CA VAL A 121 11.37 -11.23 2.95
C VAL A 121 12.44 -12.24 2.49
N ASP A 122 12.47 -13.43 3.08
CA ASP A 122 13.57 -14.42 2.91
C ASP A 122 13.39 -15.35 1.70
N ASN A 123 12.22 -15.37 1.07
CA ASN A 123 11.98 -16.23 -0.08
C ASN A 123 12.48 -15.52 -1.34
N ALA A 124 13.77 -15.72 -1.65
CA ALA A 124 14.37 -15.29 -2.91
C ALA A 124 13.45 -15.66 -4.08
N PHE A 125 12.90 -14.64 -4.73
CA PHE A 125 12.22 -14.84 -6.00
C PHE A 125 13.25 -15.40 -6.97
N GLY A 126 13.01 -16.61 -7.49
CA GLY A 126 13.73 -17.05 -8.69
C GLY A 126 13.55 -15.99 -9.78
N ALA A 127 14.53 -15.85 -10.67
CA ALA A 127 14.43 -15.00 -11.85
C ALA A 127 13.41 -15.60 -12.85
N ASP A 128 12.14 -15.61 -12.49
CA ASP A 128 11.03 -16.04 -13.33
C ASP A 128 10.50 -14.84 -14.09
N GLU A 129 10.41 -14.95 -15.42
CA GLU A 129 9.79 -13.96 -16.31
C GLU A 129 8.35 -13.64 -15.89
N ASP A 130 7.67 -14.58 -15.23
CA ASP A 130 6.32 -14.43 -14.68
C ASP A 130 6.20 -13.29 -13.65
N ILE A 131 7.26 -12.98 -12.90
CA ILE A 131 7.23 -11.95 -11.86
C ILE A 131 7.22 -10.56 -12.46
N ASN A 132 8.09 -10.30 -13.44
CA ASN A 132 8.15 -9.01 -14.12
C ASN A 132 6.82 -8.72 -14.83
N SER A 133 6.20 -9.75 -15.43
CA SER A 133 4.86 -9.67 -16.01
C SER A 133 3.78 -9.38 -14.96
N LEU A 134 3.85 -10.01 -13.79
CA LEU A 134 2.92 -9.75 -12.69
C LEU A 134 3.07 -8.33 -12.11
N MET A 135 4.30 -7.86 -11.95
CA MET A 135 4.59 -6.52 -11.45
C MET A 135 4.11 -5.43 -12.41
N SER A 136 4.30 -5.62 -13.72
CA SER A 136 3.80 -4.67 -14.72
C SER A 136 2.26 -4.63 -14.74
N LYS A 137 1.59 -5.78 -14.62
CA LYS A 137 0.13 -5.85 -14.44
C LYS A 137 -0.33 -5.13 -13.17
N LEU A 138 0.37 -5.32 -12.05
CA LEU A 138 0.08 -4.63 -10.79
C LEU A 138 0.22 -3.12 -10.92
N ALA A 139 1.29 -2.64 -11.56
CA ALA A 139 1.50 -1.21 -11.80
C ALA A 139 0.39 -0.61 -12.69
N GLU A 140 -0.04 -1.31 -13.73
CA GLU A 140 -1.15 -0.87 -14.59
C GLU A 140 -2.49 -0.82 -13.83
N LEU A 141 -2.80 -1.88 -13.07
CA LEU A 141 -3.99 -1.96 -12.24
C LEU A 141 -4.03 -0.85 -11.19
N GLU A 142 -2.91 -0.60 -10.52
CA GLU A 142 -2.80 0.46 -9.53
C GLU A 142 -2.99 1.84 -10.14
N ARG A 143 -2.35 2.12 -11.28
CA ARG A 143 -2.54 3.38 -12.00
C ARG A 143 -4.03 3.60 -12.31
N LEU A 144 -4.71 2.55 -12.75
CA LEU A 144 -6.13 2.59 -13.05
C LEU A 144 -6.99 2.86 -11.80
N LEU A 145 -6.75 2.15 -10.71
CA LEU A 145 -7.54 2.28 -9.48
C LEU A 145 -7.32 3.63 -8.77
N THR A 146 -6.09 4.14 -8.78
CA THR A 146 -5.73 5.42 -8.15
C THR A 146 -6.27 6.63 -8.91
N HIS A 147 -6.42 6.55 -10.23
CA HIS A 147 -6.90 7.65 -11.08
C HIS A 147 -8.39 7.56 -11.44
N SER A 148 -9.11 6.60 -10.88
CA SER A 148 -10.55 6.41 -11.11
C SER A 148 -11.38 6.81 -9.89
N ASN A 149 -12.60 7.30 -10.11
CA ASN A 149 -13.59 7.48 -9.05
C ASN A 149 -14.43 6.21 -8.90
N ILE A 150 -14.27 5.49 -7.78
CA ILE A 150 -14.90 4.19 -7.57
C ILE A 150 -15.98 4.29 -6.48
N PRO A 151 -17.28 4.17 -6.81
CA PRO A 151 -18.38 4.41 -5.87
C PRO A 151 -18.66 3.25 -4.90
N TYR A 152 -17.79 2.23 -4.86
CA TYR A 152 -17.93 1.02 -4.04
C TYR A 152 -16.62 0.69 -3.31
N PRO A 153 -16.66 -0.12 -2.22
CA PRO A 153 -15.46 -0.51 -1.49
C PRO A 153 -14.54 -1.38 -2.35
N VAL A 154 -13.25 -1.03 -2.37
CA VAL A 154 -12.18 -1.84 -2.98
C VAL A 154 -11.16 -2.16 -1.90
N TYR A 155 -10.87 -3.44 -1.74
CA TYR A 155 -9.94 -3.98 -0.76
C TYR A 155 -8.90 -4.88 -1.42
N PHE A 156 -7.72 -4.90 -0.84
CA PHE A 156 -6.62 -5.82 -1.14
C PHE A 156 -6.43 -6.77 0.02
N ALA A 157 -6.18 -8.04 -0.26
CA ALA A 157 -5.82 -9.06 0.74
C ALA A 157 -4.69 -9.91 0.16
N PHE A 158 -3.86 -10.52 1.01
CA PHE A 158 -2.92 -11.52 0.53
C PHE A 158 -3.62 -12.86 0.32
N GLU A 159 -3.19 -13.61 -0.69
CA GLU A 159 -3.62 -14.99 -0.90
C GLU A 159 -3.21 -15.85 0.31
N ASP A 160 -4.16 -16.61 0.83
CA ASP A 160 -4.03 -17.55 1.94
C ASP A 160 -4.81 -18.83 1.60
N ASP A 161 -4.45 -19.96 2.21
CA ASP A 161 -5.11 -21.24 1.98
C ASP A 161 -6.61 -21.18 2.29
N ASN A 162 -6.99 -20.42 3.32
CA ASN A 162 -8.39 -20.24 3.71
C ASN A 162 -9.19 -19.48 2.65
N ILE A 163 -8.68 -18.34 2.16
CA ILE A 163 -9.39 -17.52 1.16
C ILE A 163 -9.41 -18.21 -0.21
N ASN A 164 -8.38 -18.99 -0.53
CA ASN A 164 -8.31 -19.80 -1.74
C ASN A 164 -9.34 -20.94 -1.72
N ALA A 165 -9.55 -21.58 -0.57
CA ALA A 165 -10.60 -22.59 -0.40
C ALA A 165 -11.99 -21.98 -0.60
N VAL A 166 -12.26 -20.82 0.00
CA VAL A 166 -13.50 -20.06 -0.20
C VAL A 166 -13.69 -19.70 -1.68
N LEU A 167 -12.66 -19.16 -2.33
CA LEU A 167 -12.72 -18.79 -3.75
C LEU A 167 -13.00 -19.99 -4.65
N ALA A 168 -12.39 -21.15 -4.37
CA ALA A 168 -12.63 -22.38 -5.14
C ALA A 168 -14.08 -22.86 -5.03
N GLU A 169 -14.70 -22.72 -3.86
CA GLU A 169 -16.11 -23.04 -3.67
C GLU A 169 -17.03 -22.02 -4.37
N VAL A 170 -16.72 -20.73 -4.27
CA VAL A 170 -17.48 -19.68 -4.99
C VAL A 170 -17.41 -19.89 -6.50
N LYS A 171 -16.22 -20.18 -7.06
CA LYS A 171 -16.05 -20.51 -8.48
C LYS A 171 -16.88 -21.72 -8.90
N ARG A 172 -16.93 -22.77 -8.06
CA ARG A 172 -17.75 -23.97 -8.31
C ARG A 172 -19.25 -23.64 -8.33
N ASN A 173 -19.71 -22.84 -7.37
CA ASN A 173 -21.11 -22.45 -7.26
C ASN A 173 -21.54 -21.57 -8.44
N ASP A 174 -20.72 -20.59 -8.81
CA ASP A 174 -20.95 -19.73 -9.98
C ASP A 174 -20.99 -20.55 -11.29
N ALA A 175 -20.05 -21.49 -11.46
CA ALA A 175 -20.03 -22.38 -12.63
C ALA A 175 -21.24 -23.32 -12.70
N SER A 176 -21.81 -23.70 -11.55
CA SER A 176 -23.04 -24.49 -11.48
C SER A 176 -24.32 -23.69 -11.75
N GLY A 177 -24.21 -22.37 -11.97
CA GLY A 177 -25.36 -21.48 -12.20
C GLY A 177 -26.16 -21.17 -10.94
N GLN A 178 -25.59 -21.42 -9.75
CA GLN A 178 -26.18 -21.09 -8.45
C GLN A 178 -25.32 -20.03 -7.73
N PRO A 179 -25.28 -18.79 -8.22
CA PRO A 179 -24.52 -17.73 -7.56
C PRO A 179 -25.08 -17.48 -6.15
N ALA A 180 -24.21 -17.03 -5.25
CA ALA A 180 -24.59 -16.74 -3.87
C ALA A 180 -25.56 -15.55 -3.81
N THR A 181 -26.75 -15.79 -3.27
CA THR A 181 -27.79 -14.79 -3.07
C THR A 181 -28.46 -15.04 -1.73
N ALA A 182 -29.30 -14.09 -1.28
CA ALA A 182 -30.12 -14.30 -0.08
C ALA A 182 -30.98 -15.59 -0.16
N THR A 183 -31.37 -16.02 -1.36
CA THR A 183 -32.25 -17.18 -1.60
C THR A 183 -31.52 -18.50 -1.87
N THR A 184 -30.22 -18.47 -2.14
CA THR A 184 -29.39 -19.67 -2.37
C THR A 184 -28.41 -19.90 -1.23
N GLY A 185 -28.17 -18.90 -0.39
CA GLY A 185 -27.13 -18.94 0.63
C GLY A 185 -25.74 -18.82 0.01
N GLY A 186 -24.71 -19.04 0.82
CA GLY A 186 -23.30 -19.01 0.40
C GLY A 186 -22.47 -18.05 1.24
N TYR A 187 -21.28 -17.71 0.75
CA TYR A 187 -20.36 -16.85 1.48
C TYR A 187 -20.78 -15.39 1.44
N LYS A 188 -20.65 -14.72 2.58
CA LYS A 188 -20.94 -13.31 2.77
C LYS A 188 -19.72 -12.61 3.36
N LEU A 189 -19.27 -11.56 2.67
CA LEU A 189 -18.10 -10.79 3.03
C LEU A 189 -18.54 -9.54 3.80
N VAL A 190 -18.01 -9.37 5.00
CA VAL A 190 -18.37 -8.28 5.91
C VAL A 190 -17.13 -7.56 6.41
N VAL A 191 -17.05 -6.26 6.15
CA VAL A 191 -16.09 -5.34 6.76
C VAL A 191 -16.87 -4.29 7.54
N ALA A 192 -16.76 -4.34 8.86
CA ALA A 192 -17.37 -3.38 9.76
C ALA A 192 -16.48 -2.12 9.86
N ALA A 193 -16.52 -1.28 8.82
CA ALA A 193 -15.83 0.02 8.82
C ALA A 193 -16.82 1.15 9.13
N SER A 194 -16.32 2.25 9.70
CA SER A 194 -17.08 3.50 9.77
C SER A 194 -17.02 4.25 8.43
N ASP A 195 -17.96 5.16 8.21
CA ASP A 195 -17.89 6.04 7.05
C ASP A 195 -16.59 6.86 7.06
N PRO A 196 -15.86 6.91 5.93
CA PRO A 196 -14.57 7.59 5.86
C PRO A 196 -14.70 9.08 6.14
N LYS A 197 -13.92 9.57 7.10
CA LYS A 197 -13.89 10.99 7.49
C LYS A 197 -12.70 11.69 6.86
N ARG A 198 -12.93 12.94 6.49
CA ARG A 198 -11.86 13.82 5.99
C ARG A 198 -10.81 14.04 7.07
N ILE A 199 -9.54 13.82 6.72
CA ILE A 199 -8.40 14.13 7.58
C ILE A 199 -8.19 15.65 7.57
N ALA A 200 -8.39 16.28 8.73
CA ALA A 200 -8.15 17.70 8.90
C ALA A 200 -6.65 17.96 9.09
N SER A 201 -6.06 18.74 8.19
CA SER A 201 -4.66 19.20 8.26
C SER A 201 -3.64 18.06 8.45
N PRO A 202 -3.39 17.26 7.39
CA PRO A 202 -2.40 16.19 7.45
C PRO A 202 -1.03 16.75 7.83
N ASN A 203 -0.26 16.06 8.66
CA ASN A 203 1.05 16.54 9.10
C ASN A 203 2.16 16.04 8.18
N ILE A 204 3.13 16.91 7.88
CA ILE A 204 4.38 16.57 7.21
C ILE A 204 5.55 16.97 8.11
N ALA A 205 6.61 16.16 8.12
CA ALA A 205 7.79 16.42 8.92
C ALA A 205 9.02 16.48 8.02
N ASN A 206 9.76 17.59 8.05
CA ASN A 206 11.04 17.67 7.36
C ASN A 206 12.15 17.56 8.40
N ILE A 207 13.14 16.70 8.15
CA ILE A 207 14.29 16.51 9.03
C ILE A 207 15.50 17.10 8.33
N GLN A 208 16.19 18.03 8.98
CA GLN A 208 17.44 18.60 8.49
C GLN A 208 18.59 18.23 9.42
N GLY A 209 19.73 17.85 8.84
CA GLY A 209 20.99 17.62 9.54
C GLY A 209 22.08 18.52 8.99
N TRP A 210 22.82 19.19 9.88
CA TRP A 210 23.90 20.12 9.50
C TRP A 210 25.26 19.56 9.88
N LEU A 211 26.16 19.46 8.90
CA LEU A 211 27.55 19.06 9.10
C LEU A 211 28.48 20.23 8.70
N PRO A 212 29.05 20.95 9.68
CA PRO A 212 29.81 22.16 9.40
C PRO A 212 31.18 21.87 8.80
N GLY A 213 31.57 22.66 7.81
CA GLY A 213 32.92 22.67 7.24
C GLY A 213 33.95 23.36 8.14
N LEU A 214 35.22 23.28 7.75
CA LEU A 214 36.30 23.99 8.43
C LEU A 214 36.47 25.39 7.82
N LYS A 215 36.29 26.41 8.66
CA LYS A 215 36.58 27.80 8.31
C LYS A 215 38.03 28.12 8.66
N VAL A 216 38.74 28.82 7.79
CA VAL A 216 40.09 29.32 8.09
C VAL A 216 39.96 30.60 8.89
N ASP A 217 40.71 30.71 9.99
CA ASP A 217 40.72 31.91 10.84
C ASP A 217 41.07 33.15 10.01
N GLY A 218 40.21 34.18 10.09
CA GLY A 218 40.36 35.45 9.36
C GLY A 218 39.53 35.60 8.08
N ASP A 219 38.86 34.54 7.60
CA ASP A 219 37.94 34.67 6.47
C ASP A 219 36.60 35.27 6.94
N SER A 220 36.18 36.41 6.40
CA SER A 220 34.87 37.00 6.74
C SER A 220 33.71 36.32 6.03
N ASN A 221 33.98 35.60 4.94
CA ASN A 221 32.94 35.00 4.12
C ASN A 221 32.31 33.77 4.80
N GLN A 222 31.03 33.58 4.54
CA GLN A 222 30.31 32.37 4.92
C GLN A 222 30.78 31.23 4.03
N LEU A 223 31.01 30.05 4.62
CA LEU A 223 31.37 28.86 3.85
C LEU A 223 30.22 28.46 2.92
N PRO A 224 30.52 28.08 1.67
CA PRO A 224 29.52 27.55 0.76
C PRO A 224 28.91 26.25 1.30
N THR A 225 27.65 26.00 0.96
CA THR A 225 26.88 24.84 1.42
C THR A 225 26.47 23.99 0.23
N ILE A 226 26.65 22.67 0.35
CA ILE A 226 26.11 21.68 -0.58
C ILE A 226 24.98 20.96 0.13
N ALA A 227 23.80 20.93 -0.48
CA ALA A 227 22.65 20.22 0.08
C ALA A 227 22.49 18.84 -0.58
N ILE A 228 22.30 17.81 0.22
CA ILE A 228 21.94 16.46 -0.22
C ILE A 228 20.55 16.17 0.33
N VAL A 229 19.60 15.87 -0.54
CA VAL A 229 18.17 15.83 -0.20
C VAL A 229 17.53 14.56 -0.74
N ALA A 230 16.63 13.98 0.04
CA ALA A 230 15.80 12.86 -0.41
C ALA A 230 14.40 12.98 0.20
N SER A 231 13.38 12.76 -0.62
CA SER A 231 12.00 12.62 -0.14
C SER A 231 11.78 11.20 0.36
N TYR A 232 11.23 11.06 1.57
CA TYR A 232 10.97 9.74 2.14
C TYR A 232 9.51 9.27 1.95
N ASP A 233 8.55 10.15 1.74
CA ASP A 233 7.13 9.74 1.71
C ASP A 233 6.74 8.94 0.46
N THR A 234 5.75 8.07 0.63
CA THR A 234 5.17 7.26 -0.43
C THR A 234 3.71 7.61 -0.70
N PHE A 235 3.21 7.12 -1.82
CA PHE A 235 1.81 7.09 -2.20
C PHE A 235 1.57 5.91 -3.13
N GLY A 236 0.56 5.10 -2.81
CA GLY A 236 0.12 3.96 -3.61
C GLY A 236 -1.36 3.65 -3.37
N ALA A 237 -1.88 2.68 -4.12
CA ALA A 237 -3.28 2.26 -4.08
C ALA A 237 -3.72 1.86 -2.67
N ALA A 238 -2.93 1.08 -1.94
CA ALA A 238 -3.21 0.75 -0.54
C ALA A 238 -2.19 1.47 0.36
N PRO A 239 -2.59 2.50 1.13
CA PRO A 239 -1.63 3.31 1.89
C PRO A 239 -0.81 2.51 2.91
N THR A 240 -1.40 1.47 3.49
CA THR A 240 -0.73 0.58 4.48
C THR A 240 0.22 -0.44 3.86
N LEU A 241 0.22 -0.60 2.53
CA LEU A 241 1.14 -1.47 1.79
C LEU A 241 2.14 -0.68 0.95
N SER A 242 1.99 0.65 0.87
CA SER A 242 2.83 1.53 0.06
C SER A 242 4.17 1.79 0.75
N VAL A 243 5.13 0.89 0.54
CA VAL A 243 6.48 0.96 1.15
C VAL A 243 7.49 1.70 0.28
N GLY A 244 7.36 1.64 -1.05
CA GLY A 244 8.19 2.37 -2.01
C GLY A 244 9.68 2.17 -1.82
N SER A 245 10.11 0.91 -1.95
CA SER A 245 11.49 0.49 -1.67
C SER A 245 12.50 1.18 -2.57
N ASP A 246 12.26 1.24 -3.89
CA ASP A 246 13.12 1.97 -4.82
C ASP A 246 12.68 3.42 -4.99
N SER A 247 11.39 3.70 -5.23
CA SER A 247 10.90 5.04 -5.62
C SER A 247 11.45 6.16 -4.74
N ASN A 248 11.42 5.94 -3.42
CA ASN A 248 11.86 6.90 -2.42
C ASN A 248 12.83 6.28 -1.40
N GLY A 249 12.66 5.00 -1.07
CA GLY A 249 13.45 4.31 -0.05
C GLY A 249 14.94 4.28 -0.37
N SER A 250 15.31 3.91 -1.60
CA SER A 250 16.71 3.82 -2.02
C SER A 250 17.44 5.17 -1.92
N GLY A 251 16.75 6.28 -2.23
CA GLY A 251 17.27 7.63 -2.06
C GLY A 251 17.53 8.02 -0.60
N VAL A 252 16.63 7.64 0.31
CA VAL A 252 16.79 7.85 1.76
C VAL A 252 17.97 7.04 2.30
N VAL A 253 18.06 5.75 1.96
CA VAL A 253 19.20 4.89 2.38
C VAL A 253 20.51 5.47 1.87
N ALA A 254 20.54 5.92 0.61
CA ALA A 254 21.72 6.53 0.03
C ALA A 254 22.13 7.81 0.78
N LEU A 255 21.18 8.69 1.11
CA LEU A 255 21.44 9.90 1.87
C LEU A 255 22.01 9.60 3.26
N LEU A 256 21.42 8.64 3.98
CA LEU A 256 21.87 8.26 5.33
C LEU A 256 23.29 7.71 5.30
N GLU A 257 23.63 6.89 4.30
CA GLU A 257 24.99 6.35 4.16
C GLU A 257 25.99 7.45 3.77
N ILE A 258 25.61 8.38 2.89
CA ILE A 258 26.46 9.54 2.55
C ILE A 258 26.71 10.39 3.81
N ALA A 259 25.69 10.62 4.64
CA ALA A 259 25.84 11.33 5.90
C ALA A 259 26.84 10.63 6.84
N ARG A 260 26.76 9.30 6.97
CA ARG A 260 27.71 8.48 7.75
C ARG A 260 29.15 8.62 7.24
N LEU A 261 29.34 8.52 5.92
CA LEU A 261 30.67 8.63 5.29
C LEU A 261 31.31 10.00 5.51
N PHE A 262 30.54 11.08 5.30
CA PHE A 262 31.04 12.43 5.51
C PHE A 262 31.22 12.79 6.99
N SER A 263 30.39 12.25 7.89
CA SER A 263 30.60 12.36 9.33
C SER A 263 31.97 11.82 9.74
N ALA A 264 32.30 10.59 9.29
CA ALA A 264 33.59 9.99 9.54
C ALA A 264 34.74 10.81 8.93
N LEU A 265 34.58 11.31 7.70
CA LEU A 265 35.59 12.12 7.03
C LEU A 265 35.79 13.51 7.68
N TYR A 266 34.72 14.14 8.19
CA TYR A 266 34.77 15.48 8.79
C TYR A 266 35.09 15.45 10.29
N SER A 267 35.11 14.27 10.91
CA SER A 267 35.47 14.08 12.31
C SER A 267 36.88 14.59 12.62
N ASN A 268 37.82 14.41 11.70
CA ASN A 268 39.19 14.87 11.84
C ASN A 268 39.36 16.29 11.27
N PRO A 269 39.84 17.27 12.05
CA PRO A 269 40.05 18.64 11.57
C PRO A 269 40.98 18.75 10.36
N LYS A 270 41.90 17.80 10.16
CA LYS A 270 42.83 17.80 9.02
C LYS A 270 42.17 17.42 7.71
N THR A 271 41.14 16.58 7.76
CA THR A 271 40.40 16.12 6.59
C THR A 271 39.12 16.91 6.38
N ARG A 272 38.67 17.71 7.36
CA ARG A 272 37.46 18.53 7.23
C ARG A 272 37.56 19.53 6.08
N GLY A 273 36.64 19.41 5.11
CA GLY A 273 36.59 20.24 3.91
C GLY A 273 36.10 21.68 4.16
N ARG A 274 36.20 22.53 3.13
CA ARG A 274 35.77 23.94 3.16
C ARG A 274 34.33 24.16 2.67
N TYR A 275 33.48 23.17 2.84
CA TYR A 275 32.05 23.24 2.52
C TYR A 275 31.24 22.79 3.73
N ASN A 276 30.09 23.42 3.93
CA ASN A 276 29.06 22.87 4.81
C ASN A 276 28.26 21.83 4.04
N LEU A 277 27.89 20.74 4.69
CA LEU A 277 26.99 19.74 4.14
C LEU A 277 25.65 19.83 4.87
N LEU A 278 24.59 20.02 4.10
CA LEU A 278 23.22 20.06 4.58
C LEU A 278 22.50 18.81 4.10
N PHE A 279 22.08 17.96 5.02
CA PHE A 279 21.29 16.76 4.72
C PHE A 279 19.81 17.06 4.98
N GLY A 280 18.95 16.82 3.99
CA GLY A 280 17.51 17.06 4.09
C GLY A 280 16.71 15.80 3.79
N LEU A 281 15.97 15.29 4.76
CA LEU A 281 14.93 14.29 4.55
C LEU A 281 13.59 15.00 4.54
N THR A 282 12.98 15.07 3.36
CA THR A 282 11.77 15.87 3.14
C THR A 282 10.53 15.00 3.06
N SER A 283 9.42 15.55 3.54
CA SER A 283 8.09 14.96 3.44
C SER A 283 7.29 15.64 2.32
N GLY A 284 6.23 15.01 1.86
CA GLY A 284 5.31 15.51 0.84
C GLY A 284 5.79 15.38 -0.59
N GLY A 285 6.71 14.46 -0.89
CA GLY A 285 7.21 14.19 -2.25
C GLY A 285 6.12 13.97 -3.29
N PRO A 286 5.24 12.95 -3.11
CA PRO A 286 4.13 12.68 -4.04
C PRO A 286 3.14 13.84 -4.21
N TYR A 287 3.14 14.79 -3.28
CA TYR A 287 2.23 15.94 -3.24
C TYR A 287 2.92 17.21 -3.75
N ASN A 288 3.60 17.11 -4.89
CA ASN A 288 4.40 18.18 -5.50
C ASN A 288 5.56 18.65 -4.61
N TYR A 289 6.18 17.76 -3.83
CA TYR A 289 7.29 18.09 -2.92
C TYR A 289 6.94 19.26 -1.97
N ASN A 290 5.74 19.21 -1.38
CA ASN A 290 5.22 20.29 -0.55
C ASN A 290 6.10 20.54 0.69
N GLY A 291 6.64 19.48 1.32
CA GLY A 291 7.54 19.64 2.46
C GLY A 291 8.85 20.31 2.05
N THR A 292 9.47 19.91 0.94
CA THR A 292 10.66 20.61 0.37
C THR A 292 10.36 22.08 0.13
N GLN A 293 9.19 22.40 -0.45
CA GLN A 293 8.78 23.79 -0.68
C GLN A 293 8.69 24.60 0.63
N LYS A 294 8.06 24.03 1.67
CA LYS A 294 7.91 24.70 2.97
C LYS A 294 9.25 24.83 3.70
N TRP A 295 10.07 23.78 3.65
CA TRP A 295 11.41 23.76 4.21
C TRP A 295 12.29 24.85 3.61
N LEU A 296 12.36 24.97 2.29
CA LEU A 296 13.16 26.01 1.63
C LEU A 296 12.63 27.43 1.86
N ARG A 297 11.32 27.59 2.10
CA ARG A 297 10.74 28.88 2.47
C ARG A 297 11.08 29.30 3.88
N SER A 298 11.26 28.34 4.80
CA SER A 298 11.69 28.59 6.18
C SER A 298 13.10 29.18 6.26
N PHE A 299 13.94 28.94 5.24
CA PHE A 299 15.29 29.47 5.19
C PHE A 299 15.33 30.99 5.00
N ASP A 300 16.19 31.62 5.78
CA ASP A 300 16.57 33.01 5.54
C ASP A 300 17.24 33.17 4.17
N GLN A 301 17.12 34.37 3.59
CA GLN A 301 17.70 34.66 2.29
C GLN A 301 19.21 34.38 2.24
N ARG A 302 19.95 34.74 3.31
CA ARG A 302 21.39 34.50 3.42
C ARG A 302 21.74 33.01 3.36
N LEU A 303 20.95 32.15 4.03
CA LEU A 303 21.18 30.71 4.00
C LEU A 303 20.92 30.15 2.60
N ARG A 304 19.83 30.58 1.95
CA ARG A 304 19.53 30.16 0.56
C ARG A 304 20.62 30.58 -0.42
N GLU A 305 21.16 31.78 -0.28
CA GLU A 305 22.25 32.28 -1.13
C GLU A 305 23.58 31.58 -0.83
N SER A 306 23.76 31.01 0.36
CA SER A 306 24.95 30.22 0.70
C SER A 306 24.93 28.79 0.14
N ILE A 307 23.79 28.32 -0.38
CA ILE A 307 23.69 27.00 -1.01
C ILE A 307 24.16 27.13 -2.46
N ASP A 308 25.35 26.62 -2.76
CA ASP A 308 25.90 26.63 -4.12
C ASP A 308 25.06 25.75 -5.05
N TYR A 309 24.79 24.52 -4.60
CA TYR A 309 23.87 23.61 -5.27
C TYR A 309 23.29 22.54 -4.33
N ALA A 310 22.19 21.93 -4.77
CA ALA A 310 21.57 20.78 -4.12
C ALA A 310 21.54 19.55 -5.04
N ILE A 311 21.76 18.36 -4.48
CA ILE A 311 21.59 17.07 -5.14
C ILE A 311 20.41 16.36 -4.47
N CYS A 312 19.37 16.07 -5.25
CA CYS A 312 18.20 15.31 -4.81
C CYS A 312 18.35 13.84 -5.25
N LEU A 313 18.16 12.88 -4.36
CA LEU A 313 18.29 11.44 -4.65
C LEU A 313 16.90 10.80 -4.78
N ASN A 314 16.65 10.09 -5.88
CA ASN A 314 15.35 9.45 -6.15
C ASN A 314 15.53 8.18 -7.01
N SER A 315 14.95 7.03 -6.65
CA SER A 315 15.06 5.78 -7.42
C SER A 315 16.49 5.46 -7.89
N VAL A 316 17.39 5.18 -6.94
CA VAL A 316 18.82 4.91 -7.18
C VAL A 316 19.22 3.46 -6.89
N GLY A 317 18.22 2.59 -6.66
CA GLY A 317 18.39 1.21 -6.22
C GLY A 317 17.97 0.17 -7.23
N SER A 318 17.55 0.53 -8.44
CA SER A 318 17.13 -0.43 -9.45
C SER A 318 18.36 -1.05 -10.16
N LEU A 319 18.14 -2.13 -10.92
CA LEU A 319 19.20 -2.96 -11.50
C LEU A 319 19.93 -2.31 -12.69
N GLY A 320 19.62 -1.05 -13.01
CA GLY A 320 20.22 -0.31 -14.12
C GLY A 320 21.70 0.02 -13.91
N ASN A 321 22.40 0.22 -15.04
CA ASN A 321 23.75 0.81 -15.06
C ASN A 321 23.73 2.27 -15.56
N GLU A 322 22.54 2.80 -15.83
CA GLU A 322 22.31 4.13 -16.35
C GLU A 322 21.62 4.99 -15.28
N LEU A 323 22.23 6.11 -14.95
CA LEU A 323 21.66 7.14 -14.09
C LEU A 323 21.47 8.42 -14.90
N HIS A 324 20.45 9.18 -14.57
CA HIS A 324 20.14 10.43 -15.21
C HIS A 324 20.17 11.57 -14.19
N LEU A 325 20.89 12.62 -14.54
CA LEU A 325 20.91 13.89 -13.83
C LEU A 325 19.87 14.80 -14.46
N HIS A 326 18.73 14.97 -13.78
CA HIS A 326 17.65 15.85 -14.19
C HIS A 326 17.89 17.26 -13.67
N VAL A 327 17.86 18.24 -14.56
CA VAL A 327 18.13 19.65 -14.25
C VAL A 327 17.08 20.58 -14.86
N SER A 328 16.77 21.63 -14.11
CA SER A 328 15.83 22.68 -14.53
C SER A 328 16.53 23.93 -15.08
N LYS A 329 17.75 24.19 -14.62
CA LYS A 329 18.59 25.29 -15.10
C LYS A 329 19.30 24.86 -16.39
N PRO A 330 19.61 25.82 -17.28
CA PRO A 330 20.34 25.55 -18.51
C PRO A 330 21.65 24.79 -18.26
N PRO A 331 22.01 23.83 -19.12
CA PRO A 331 23.27 23.08 -19.00
C PRO A 331 24.52 23.97 -19.19
N GLU A 332 24.36 25.20 -19.66
CA GLU A 332 25.43 26.21 -19.71
C GLU A 332 25.79 26.79 -18.33
N ASN A 333 24.98 26.52 -17.29
CA ASN A 333 25.28 26.96 -15.95
C ASN A 333 26.54 26.27 -15.40
N ALA A 334 27.51 27.05 -14.93
CA ALA A 334 28.80 26.55 -14.45
C ALA A 334 28.68 25.47 -13.36
N TYR A 335 27.75 25.62 -12.41
CA TYR A 335 27.54 24.63 -11.35
C TYR A 335 26.97 23.33 -11.91
N ILE A 336 26.04 23.40 -12.88
CA ILE A 336 25.48 22.19 -13.51
C ILE A 336 26.55 21.45 -14.32
N GLN A 337 27.39 22.18 -15.06
CA GLN A 337 28.51 21.58 -15.78
C GLN A 337 29.49 20.91 -14.82
N GLN A 338 29.80 21.58 -13.70
CA GLN A 338 30.69 21.05 -12.68
C GLN A 338 30.13 19.78 -12.03
N ILE A 339 28.84 19.76 -11.67
CA ILE A 339 28.18 18.58 -11.13
C ILE A 339 28.22 17.45 -12.17
N PHE A 340 27.78 17.72 -13.40
CA PHE A 340 27.72 16.70 -14.45
C PHE A 340 29.09 16.11 -14.75
N GLN A 341 30.13 16.93 -14.94
CA GLN A 341 31.49 16.46 -15.19
C GLN A 341 32.06 15.66 -14.02
N GLY A 342 31.83 16.11 -12.78
CA GLY A 342 32.25 15.39 -11.58
C GLY A 342 31.58 14.03 -11.43
N PHE A 343 30.30 13.93 -11.79
CA PHE A 343 29.57 12.66 -11.80
C PHE A 343 30.00 11.75 -12.94
N SER A 344 30.13 12.27 -14.17
CA SER A 344 30.55 11.48 -15.33
C SER A 344 31.96 10.89 -15.13
N ALA A 345 32.90 11.66 -14.60
CA ALA A 345 34.26 11.19 -14.36
C ALA A 345 34.33 10.02 -13.37
N VAL A 346 33.56 10.09 -12.28
CA VAL A 346 33.48 9.01 -11.28
C VAL A 346 32.67 7.84 -11.83
N ALA A 347 31.62 8.10 -12.59
CA ALA A 347 30.79 7.06 -13.20
C ALA A 347 31.59 6.20 -14.17
N GLU A 348 32.45 6.79 -14.99
CA GLU A 348 33.37 6.05 -15.88
C GLU A 348 34.26 5.07 -15.11
N GLU A 349 34.76 5.46 -13.94
CA GLU A 349 35.60 4.60 -13.08
C GLU A 349 34.81 3.46 -12.44
N LEU A 350 33.54 3.69 -12.13
CA LEU A 350 32.63 2.69 -11.57
C LEU A 350 31.94 1.82 -12.64
N GLY A 351 32.19 2.07 -13.93
CA GLY A 351 31.52 1.37 -15.03
C GLY A 351 30.03 1.72 -15.18
N LEU A 352 29.64 2.92 -14.76
CA LEU A 352 28.28 3.46 -14.84
C LEU A 352 28.18 4.51 -15.95
N GLN A 353 26.98 4.72 -16.47
CA GLN A 353 26.70 5.83 -17.39
C GLN A 353 25.82 6.86 -16.70
N VAL A 354 26.24 8.13 -16.73
CA VAL A 354 25.44 9.27 -16.23
C VAL A 354 25.06 10.17 -17.39
N GLY A 355 23.77 10.26 -17.68
CA GLY A 355 23.22 11.14 -18.71
C GLY A 355 22.66 12.44 -18.14
N LEU A 356 22.79 13.56 -18.87
CA LEU A 356 22.18 14.84 -18.50
C LEU A 356 20.81 15.02 -19.18
N LYS A 357 19.77 15.28 -18.38
CA LYS A 357 18.41 15.56 -18.87
C LYS A 357 17.99 16.95 -18.43
N HIS A 358 17.83 17.87 -19.39
CA HIS A 358 17.39 19.24 -19.11
C HIS A 358 15.91 19.44 -19.46
N LYS A 359 15.15 19.97 -18.50
CA LYS A 359 13.74 20.36 -18.69
C LYS A 359 13.49 21.72 -18.04
N LYS A 360 13.18 22.73 -18.85
CA LYS A 360 12.84 24.06 -18.34
C LYS A 360 11.53 24.01 -17.54
N ILE A 361 11.56 24.55 -16.33
CA ILE A 361 10.37 24.63 -15.47
C ILE A 361 9.38 25.68 -15.96
N ASN A 362 8.09 25.36 -15.87
CA ASN A 362 7.03 26.34 -16.03
C ASN A 362 6.50 26.76 -14.65
N ILE A 363 6.84 27.97 -14.22
CA ILE A 363 6.48 28.51 -12.89
C ILE A 363 4.96 28.63 -12.71
N SER A 364 4.19 28.81 -13.79
CA SER A 364 2.73 28.89 -13.69
C SER A 364 2.06 27.53 -13.48
N ASN A 365 2.75 26.42 -13.76
CA ASN A 365 2.20 25.10 -13.52
C ASN A 365 2.34 24.77 -12.02
N PRO A 366 1.25 24.49 -11.28
CA PRO A 366 1.35 24.12 -9.88
C PRO A 366 2.05 22.77 -9.68
N ARG A 367 2.01 21.89 -10.69
CA ARG A 367 2.63 20.56 -10.64
C ARG A 367 4.15 20.65 -10.58
N VAL A 368 4.73 19.83 -9.72
CA VAL A 368 6.18 19.61 -9.62
C VAL A 368 6.46 18.12 -9.71
N ALA A 369 7.21 17.71 -10.73
CA ALA A 369 7.50 16.29 -10.97
C ALA A 369 8.82 15.85 -10.31
N TRP A 370 9.76 16.78 -10.10
CA TRP A 370 11.04 16.51 -9.47
C TRP A 370 11.32 17.46 -8.31
N GLU A 371 11.99 16.96 -7.28
CA GLU A 371 12.31 17.75 -6.09
C GLU A 371 13.15 19.00 -6.42
N HIS A 372 14.12 18.89 -7.34
CA HIS A 372 15.00 20.00 -7.74
C HIS A 372 14.25 21.18 -8.40
N GLU A 373 13.03 20.97 -8.89
CA GLU A 373 12.22 22.05 -9.45
C GLU A 373 11.78 23.03 -8.33
N GLN A 374 11.56 22.56 -7.09
CA GLN A 374 11.24 23.44 -5.95
C GLN A 374 12.40 24.38 -5.62
N PHE A 375 13.63 23.87 -5.66
CA PHE A 375 14.84 24.68 -5.52
C PHE A 375 14.96 25.72 -6.62
N SER A 376 14.69 25.30 -7.86
CA SER A 376 14.78 26.17 -9.04
C SER A 376 13.75 27.31 -9.00
N ARG A 377 12.55 27.07 -8.46
CA ARG A 377 11.53 28.11 -8.20
C ARG A 377 12.02 29.18 -7.20
N LEU A 378 12.90 28.81 -6.27
CA LEU A 378 13.54 29.71 -5.30
C LEU A 378 14.95 30.16 -5.73
N ARG A 379 15.28 29.99 -7.02
CA ARG A 379 16.55 30.39 -7.65
C ARG A 379 17.80 29.65 -7.17
N VAL A 380 17.66 28.63 -6.32
CA VAL A 380 18.77 27.75 -5.92
C VAL A 380 19.09 26.77 -7.06
N THR A 381 20.36 26.49 -7.29
CA THR A 381 20.77 25.49 -8.29
C THR A 381 20.56 24.10 -7.72
N ALA A 382 19.89 23.21 -8.44
CA ALA A 382 19.68 21.85 -7.97
C ALA A 382 19.57 20.88 -9.14
N ALA A 383 19.88 19.62 -8.86
CA ALA A 383 19.74 18.51 -9.78
C ALA A 383 19.16 17.27 -9.05
N THR A 384 18.35 16.49 -9.74
CA THR A 384 17.89 15.18 -9.23
C THR A 384 18.65 14.07 -9.93
N LEU A 385 19.28 13.18 -9.16
CA LEU A 385 19.86 11.94 -9.66
C LEU A 385 18.81 10.83 -9.56
N SER A 386 18.49 10.21 -10.69
CA SER A 386 17.52 9.11 -10.73
C SER A 386 17.76 8.17 -11.90
N GLU A 387 17.37 6.90 -11.77
CA GLU A 387 17.35 5.95 -12.87
C GLU A 387 16.22 6.21 -13.88
N LEU A 388 15.17 6.96 -13.49
CA LEU A 388 14.07 7.27 -14.41
C LEU A 388 14.56 8.17 -15.55
N SER A 389 14.27 7.76 -16.79
CA SER A 389 14.68 8.49 -17.99
C SER A 389 13.86 9.75 -18.27
N ALA A 390 12.63 9.81 -17.73
CA ALA A 390 11.69 10.91 -17.87
C ALA A 390 11.03 11.25 -16.53
N ALA A 391 10.44 12.45 -16.46
CA ALA A 391 9.71 12.89 -15.27
C ALA A 391 8.41 12.07 -15.12
N PRO A 392 8.13 11.50 -13.93
CA PRO A 392 6.93 10.69 -13.71
C PRO A 392 5.62 11.51 -13.80
N GLU A 393 4.53 10.84 -14.16
CA GLU A 393 3.16 11.37 -14.06
C GLU A 393 2.68 11.46 -12.60
N LEU A 394 1.46 11.99 -12.38
CA LEU A 394 1.04 12.41 -11.02
C LEU A 394 0.82 11.13 -10.22
N LEU A 395 1.47 10.98 -9.07
CA LEU A 395 1.37 9.76 -8.24
C LEU A 395 1.86 8.49 -8.98
N GLU A 396 2.70 8.68 -9.99
CA GLU A 396 3.43 7.60 -10.65
C GLU A 396 4.81 7.43 -10.00
N SER A 397 5.27 6.19 -9.82
CA SER A 397 6.58 5.89 -9.23
C SER A 397 6.78 6.53 -7.85
N THR A 398 5.74 6.51 -7.01
CA THR A 398 5.75 7.08 -5.65
C THR A 398 5.62 6.01 -4.55
N GLY A 399 5.90 4.75 -4.85
CA GLY A 399 5.73 3.63 -3.92
C GLY A 399 4.48 2.80 -4.18
N HIS A 400 4.39 2.30 -5.41
CA HIS A 400 3.34 1.38 -5.86
C HIS A 400 3.39 0.04 -5.11
N LEU A 401 2.32 -0.73 -5.16
CA LEU A 401 2.20 -2.09 -4.63
C LEU A 401 3.27 -3.05 -5.19
N ALA A 402 3.77 -2.76 -6.40
CA ALA A 402 4.86 -3.51 -7.02
C ALA A 402 6.25 -3.10 -6.50
N ASP A 403 6.39 -1.93 -5.88
CA ASP A 403 7.68 -1.35 -5.44
C ASP A 403 8.10 -1.88 -4.05
N ASN A 404 8.49 -3.16 -4.05
CA ASN A 404 8.92 -3.92 -2.88
C ASN A 404 10.43 -4.20 -2.89
N ARG A 405 10.91 -4.80 -1.79
CA ARG A 405 12.32 -5.14 -1.55
C ARG A 405 13.02 -5.86 -2.72
N HIS A 406 12.28 -6.65 -3.47
CA HIS A 406 12.77 -7.46 -4.58
C HIS A 406 13.17 -6.67 -5.83
N PHE A 407 12.63 -5.46 -6.00
CA PHE A 407 13.00 -4.60 -7.13
C PHE A 407 14.32 -3.84 -6.86
N VAL A 408 14.75 -3.82 -5.60
CA VAL A 408 15.92 -3.07 -5.16
C VAL A 408 17.14 -3.97 -5.05
N SER A 409 18.21 -3.59 -5.76
CA SER A 409 19.52 -4.19 -5.64
C SER A 409 20.39 -3.41 -4.65
N GLU A 410 20.86 -4.11 -3.60
CA GLU A 410 21.83 -3.55 -2.66
C GLU A 410 23.11 -3.07 -3.38
N ALA A 411 23.57 -3.83 -4.38
CA ALA A 411 24.75 -3.51 -5.16
C ALA A 411 24.56 -2.22 -5.97
N SER A 412 23.35 -1.94 -6.46
CA SER A 412 23.05 -0.68 -7.15
C SER A 412 23.08 0.50 -6.18
N ILE A 413 22.49 0.37 -4.99
CA ILE A 413 22.56 1.44 -3.97
C ILE A 413 24.00 1.72 -3.56
N ILE A 414 24.82 0.68 -3.32
CA ILE A 414 26.24 0.82 -2.97
C ILE A 414 26.99 1.60 -4.06
N ARG A 415 26.77 1.24 -5.33
CA ARG A 415 27.38 1.94 -6.47
C ARG A 415 26.93 3.40 -6.58
N SER A 416 25.63 3.65 -6.41
CA SER A 416 25.04 5.01 -6.44
C SER A 416 25.56 5.88 -5.29
N VAL A 417 25.65 5.34 -4.08
CA VAL A 417 26.25 6.01 -2.92
C VAL A 417 27.71 6.35 -3.20
N LYS A 418 28.49 5.38 -3.69
CA LYS A 418 29.91 5.59 -4.00
C LYS A 418 30.10 6.66 -5.06
N LEU A 419 29.26 6.66 -6.10
CA LEU A 419 29.23 7.69 -7.14
C LEU A 419 29.01 9.08 -6.52
N VAL A 420 27.94 9.26 -5.75
CA VAL A 420 27.60 10.56 -5.15
C VAL A 420 28.67 11.02 -4.17
N ALA A 421 29.10 10.13 -3.26
CA ALA A 421 30.05 10.46 -2.21
C ALA A 421 31.42 10.85 -2.80
N GLU A 422 31.95 10.05 -3.74
CA GLU A 422 33.24 10.31 -4.37
C GLU A 422 33.19 11.58 -5.25
N SER A 423 32.12 11.80 -6.02
CA SER A 423 31.95 13.03 -6.79
C SER A 423 31.90 14.27 -5.89
N LEU A 424 31.20 14.20 -4.75
CA LEU A 424 31.17 15.28 -3.76
C LEU A 424 32.55 15.52 -3.13
N ALA A 425 33.27 14.46 -2.76
CA ALA A 425 34.58 14.59 -2.15
C ALA A 425 35.60 15.21 -3.13
N ARG A 426 35.62 14.79 -4.40
CA ARG A 426 36.46 15.41 -5.43
C ARG A 426 36.17 16.89 -5.61
N HIS A 427 34.89 17.28 -5.57
CA HIS A 427 34.47 18.67 -5.62
C HIS A 427 34.97 19.47 -4.40
N ILE A 428 34.78 18.94 -3.18
CA ILE A 428 35.15 19.62 -1.92
C ILE A 428 36.66 19.83 -1.80
N TYR A 429 37.47 18.85 -2.20
CA TYR A 429 38.93 18.90 -2.09
C TYR A 429 39.63 19.37 -3.38
N LYS A 430 38.87 19.76 -4.41
CA LYS A 430 39.38 20.21 -5.72
C LYS A 430 40.38 19.21 -6.32
N GLN A 431 40.06 17.93 -6.25
CA GLN A 431 40.87 16.87 -6.85
C GLN A 431 40.47 16.70 -8.31
N GLU A 432 41.31 17.19 -9.22
CA GLU A 432 41.12 17.06 -10.68
C GLU A 432 41.73 15.77 -11.25
N GLN A 433 42.55 15.05 -10.46
CA GLN A 433 43.31 13.89 -10.92
C GLN A 433 42.69 12.56 -10.44
N LYS A 434 42.64 11.58 -11.35
CA LYS A 434 42.10 10.21 -11.20
C LYS A 434 42.79 9.34 -10.13
N SER A 435 43.71 9.86 -9.32
CA SER A 435 44.66 9.03 -8.58
C SER A 435 44.24 8.64 -7.17
N ILE A 436 43.23 9.30 -6.57
CA ILE A 436 42.84 9.05 -5.18
C ILE A 436 41.35 8.78 -5.11
N SER A 437 40.98 7.55 -4.73
CA SER A 437 39.64 7.20 -4.27
C SER A 437 39.56 7.42 -2.76
N ILE A 438 38.78 8.40 -2.33
CA ILE A 438 38.65 8.73 -0.90
C ILE A 438 37.85 7.65 -0.18
N PHE A 439 36.81 7.13 -0.82
CA PHE A 439 35.94 6.08 -0.29
C PHE A 439 36.25 4.72 -0.95
N ALA A 440 37.52 4.30 -0.90
CA ALA A 440 37.96 3.01 -1.43
C ALA A 440 37.42 1.84 -0.60
N ASP A 441 37.18 0.69 -1.24
CA ASP A 441 36.52 -0.48 -0.62
C ASP A 441 37.37 -1.16 0.46
N ASP A 442 38.70 -0.97 0.40
CA ASP A 442 39.69 -1.47 1.36
C ASP A 442 40.03 -0.45 2.46
N SER A 443 39.35 0.69 2.49
CA SER A 443 39.60 1.76 3.46
C SER A 443 38.63 1.73 4.65
N SER A 444 38.99 2.41 5.74
CA SER A 444 38.09 2.63 6.88
C SER A 444 36.89 3.53 6.54
N LEU A 445 36.92 4.20 5.39
CA LEU A 445 35.85 5.04 4.86
C LEU A 445 35.07 4.31 3.75
N ALA A 446 35.15 2.98 3.66
CA ALA A 446 34.34 2.22 2.72
C ALA A 446 32.84 2.35 3.02
N VAL A 447 32.05 2.25 1.95
CA VAL A 447 30.58 2.11 2.03
C VAL A 447 30.26 0.84 2.83
N ASN A 448 29.32 0.90 3.77
CA ASN A 448 28.96 -0.22 4.63
C ASN A 448 27.71 -0.95 4.08
N PRO A 449 27.86 -2.16 3.49
CA PRO A 449 26.73 -2.90 2.93
C PRO A 449 25.70 -3.32 4.00
N SER A 450 26.15 -3.65 5.21
CA SER A 450 25.25 -4.07 6.30
C SER A 450 24.37 -2.94 6.79
N TYR A 451 24.89 -1.71 6.79
CA TYR A 451 24.14 -0.51 7.13
C TYR A 451 23.06 -0.22 6.08
N ILE A 452 23.43 -0.26 4.79
CA ILE A 452 22.49 -0.12 3.67
C ILE A 452 21.39 -1.17 3.75
N ARG A 453 21.74 -2.43 3.95
CA ARG A 453 20.76 -3.53 4.06
C ARG A 453 19.79 -3.30 5.21
N SER A 454 20.28 -2.94 6.40
CA SER A 454 19.43 -2.75 7.58
C SER A 454 18.39 -1.64 7.38
N TRP A 455 18.81 -0.50 6.83
CA TRP A 455 17.90 0.60 6.53
C TRP A 455 16.95 0.28 5.37
N LEU A 456 17.44 -0.42 4.35
CA LEU A 456 16.61 -0.85 3.24
C LEU A 456 15.51 -1.82 3.70
N ASP A 457 15.84 -2.81 4.53
CA ASP A 457 14.87 -3.78 5.03
C ASP A 457 13.81 -3.11 5.94
N LEU A 458 14.21 -2.12 6.76
CA LEU A 458 13.28 -1.31 7.54
C LEU A 458 12.34 -0.50 6.65
N LEU A 459 12.87 0.18 5.62
CA LEU A 459 12.08 1.00 4.71
C LEU A 459 11.22 0.16 3.76
N SER A 460 11.62 -1.07 3.44
CA SER A 460 10.82 -1.99 2.63
C SER A 460 9.67 -2.64 3.39
N THR A 461 9.63 -2.55 4.72
CA THR A 461 8.55 -3.09 5.56
C THR A 461 7.67 -2.00 6.20
N THR A 462 8.11 -0.74 6.13
CA THR A 462 7.43 0.38 6.78
C THR A 462 6.67 1.25 5.76
N PRO A 463 5.33 1.19 5.71
CA PRO A 463 4.54 2.08 4.87
C PRO A 463 4.63 3.52 5.36
N ARG A 464 4.79 4.48 4.45
CA ARG A 464 5.10 5.88 4.81
C ARG A 464 4.36 6.91 3.98
N VAL A 465 3.04 6.76 3.94
CA VAL A 465 2.14 7.69 3.26
C VAL A 465 1.81 8.87 4.18
N ALA A 466 2.42 10.03 3.92
CA ALA A 466 2.45 11.21 4.81
C ALA A 466 1.13 11.55 5.54
N PRO A 467 -0.03 11.63 4.85
CA PRO A 467 -1.30 12.00 5.49
C PRO A 467 -1.77 11.05 6.61
N PHE A 468 -1.26 9.82 6.62
CA PHE A 468 -1.59 8.80 7.60
C PHE A 468 -0.51 8.60 8.67
N LEU A 469 0.61 9.31 8.55
CA LEU A 469 1.67 9.28 9.56
C LEU A 469 1.31 10.18 10.74
N SER A 470 1.58 9.68 11.94
CA SER A 470 1.39 10.48 13.16
C SER A 470 2.54 11.48 13.35
N LYS A 471 2.32 12.55 14.11
CA LYS A 471 3.40 13.52 14.42
C LYS A 471 4.60 12.89 15.14
N ASN A 472 4.34 11.85 15.93
CA ASN A 472 5.34 11.17 16.76
C ASN A 472 5.69 9.80 16.20
N ASP A 473 5.57 9.62 14.88
CA ASP A 473 5.76 8.35 14.22
C ASP A 473 7.15 7.75 14.53
N PRO A 474 7.23 6.45 14.86
CA PRO A 474 8.52 5.79 15.13
C PRO A 474 9.52 5.93 13.99
N LEU A 475 9.07 5.93 12.73
CA LEU A 475 9.95 6.09 11.56
C LEU A 475 10.62 7.46 11.55
N ILE A 476 9.85 8.53 11.77
CA ILE A 476 10.37 9.90 11.79
C ILE A 476 11.43 10.05 12.90
N LYS A 477 11.15 9.49 14.09
CA LYS A 477 12.10 9.49 15.21
C LYS A 477 13.35 8.66 14.93
N ALA A 478 13.21 7.53 14.22
CA ALA A 478 14.35 6.70 13.83
C ALA A 478 15.25 7.46 12.85
N LEU A 479 14.68 8.12 11.84
CA LEU A 479 15.42 8.94 10.87
C LEU A 479 16.07 10.17 11.52
N GLU A 480 15.36 10.84 12.43
CA GLU A 480 15.90 11.96 13.21
C GLU A 480 17.11 11.53 14.03
N LYS A 481 16.98 10.42 14.76
CA LYS A 481 18.06 9.87 15.59
C LYS A 481 19.26 9.49 14.75
N GLU A 482 19.05 8.79 13.63
CA GLU A 482 20.16 8.38 12.76
C GLU A 482 20.91 9.58 12.18
N LEU A 483 20.20 10.60 11.71
CA LEU A 483 20.85 11.82 11.25
C LEU A 483 21.58 12.55 12.38
N ALA A 484 21.08 12.49 13.62
CA ALA A 484 21.71 13.13 14.77
C ALA A 484 23.04 12.45 15.16
N ASP A 485 23.16 11.15 14.93
CA ASP A 485 24.42 10.42 15.16
C ASP A 485 25.50 10.79 14.12
N HIS A 486 25.12 11.26 12.92
CA HIS A 486 26.05 11.60 11.83
C HIS A 486 26.23 13.10 11.57
N THR A 487 25.45 13.97 12.22
CA THR A 487 25.51 15.42 11.99
C THR A 487 25.67 16.19 13.30
N ALA A 488 26.12 17.44 13.23
CA ALA A 488 26.37 18.23 14.44
C ALA A 488 25.08 18.81 15.04
N GLU A 489 24.12 19.16 14.18
CA GLU A 489 22.83 19.72 14.57
C GLU A 489 21.73 19.09 13.73
N VAL A 490 20.66 18.64 14.39
CA VAL A 490 19.45 18.14 13.73
C VAL A 490 18.24 18.96 14.18
N ASN A 491 17.38 19.27 13.22
CA ASN A 491 16.13 19.97 13.48
C ASN A 491 14.99 19.31 12.70
N VAL A 492 13.83 19.19 13.33
CA VAL A 492 12.62 18.61 12.74
C VAL A 492 11.55 19.69 12.63
N GLN A 493 11.20 20.05 11.39
CA GLN A 493 10.15 21.00 11.11
C GLN A 493 8.83 20.27 10.85
N HIS A 494 7.82 20.54 11.68
CA HIS A 494 6.47 20.04 11.50
C HIS A 494 5.60 21.08 10.82
N GLU A 495 4.97 20.70 9.73
CA GLU A 495 4.10 21.56 8.92
C GLU A 495 2.83 20.82 8.54
N THR A 496 1.80 21.56 8.11
CA THR A 496 0.61 20.96 7.51
C THR A 496 0.86 20.66 6.03
N LEU A 497 0.32 19.58 5.51
CA LEU A 497 0.24 19.35 4.08
C LEU A 497 -0.79 20.34 3.52
N ASP A 498 -0.30 21.35 2.81
CA ASP A 498 -1.15 22.33 2.15
C ASP A 498 -1.23 21.99 0.66
N GLY A 499 -2.42 22.03 0.07
CA GLY A 499 -2.53 21.87 -1.37
C GLY A 499 -3.90 21.42 -1.84
N MET A 500 -3.91 20.93 -3.08
CA MET A 500 -5.11 20.46 -3.78
C MET A 500 -5.63 19.13 -3.23
N PHE A 501 -4.81 18.41 -2.46
CA PHE A 501 -5.14 17.07 -1.98
C PHE A 501 -5.99 17.12 -0.70
N THR A 502 -7.04 16.31 -0.68
CA THR A 502 -7.82 16.04 0.53
C THR A 502 -7.88 14.53 0.73
N PHE A 503 -7.52 14.05 1.92
CA PHE A 503 -7.47 12.63 2.25
C PHE A 503 -8.57 12.24 3.24
N TYR A 504 -8.90 10.96 3.24
CA TYR A 504 -9.91 10.37 4.12
C TYR A 504 -9.30 9.21 4.90
N ASP A 505 -9.78 9.00 6.12
CA ASP A 505 -9.33 7.90 6.99
C ASP A 505 -9.88 6.53 6.56
N SER A 506 -9.67 5.51 7.41
CA SER A 506 -10.03 4.10 7.17
C SER A 506 -9.23 3.45 6.03
N THR A 507 -7.93 3.24 6.27
CA THR A 507 -6.98 2.64 5.31
C THR A 507 -6.88 1.12 5.38
N SER A 508 -7.25 0.48 6.49
CA SER A 508 -7.24 -0.97 6.66
C SER A 508 -8.40 -1.44 7.55
N GLY A 509 -8.66 -2.74 7.55
CA GLY A 509 -9.71 -3.36 8.37
C GLY A 509 -9.61 -4.88 8.39
N LYS A 510 -10.56 -5.52 9.08
CA LYS A 510 -10.69 -6.98 9.11
C LYS A 510 -11.90 -7.40 8.28
N LEU A 511 -11.68 -8.33 7.36
CA LEU A 511 -12.72 -8.97 6.58
C LEU A 511 -13.17 -10.23 7.31
N HIS A 512 -14.45 -10.28 7.64
CA HIS A 512 -15.11 -11.48 8.14
C HIS A 512 -15.88 -12.14 7.00
N ILE A 513 -15.56 -13.41 6.73
CA ILE A 513 -16.23 -14.21 5.72
C ILE A 513 -17.13 -15.20 6.45
N TYR A 514 -18.44 -15.03 6.30
CA TYR A 514 -19.44 -15.90 6.92
C TYR A 514 -20.03 -16.84 5.88
N GLN A 515 -20.16 -18.12 6.22
CA GLN A 515 -21.04 -19.01 5.47
C GLN A 515 -22.49 -18.82 5.94
N VAL A 516 -23.34 -18.32 5.05
CA VAL A 516 -24.73 -17.96 5.39
C VAL A 516 -25.69 -18.97 4.78
N ALA A 517 -26.59 -19.49 5.62
CA ALA A 517 -27.68 -20.35 5.18
C ALA A 517 -28.66 -19.60 4.27
N SER A 518 -29.32 -20.35 3.38
CA SER A 518 -30.33 -19.80 2.50
C SER A 518 -31.62 -19.43 3.24
N VAL A 519 -32.31 -18.37 2.81
CA VAL A 519 -33.70 -18.09 3.25
C VAL A 519 -34.64 -19.29 2.98
N THR A 520 -34.35 -20.10 1.96
CA THR A 520 -35.13 -21.34 1.70
C THR A 520 -34.98 -22.36 2.81
N PHE A 521 -33.82 -22.42 3.47
CA PHE A 521 -33.60 -23.27 4.64
C PHE A 521 -34.48 -22.81 5.81
N ASP A 522 -34.52 -21.50 6.09
CA ASP A 522 -35.35 -20.95 7.16
C ASP A 522 -36.85 -21.20 6.92
N LEU A 523 -37.31 -21.07 5.67
CA LEU A 523 -38.69 -21.38 5.29
C LEU A 523 -39.01 -22.88 5.44
N LEU A 524 -38.07 -23.75 5.08
CA LEU A 524 -38.23 -25.19 5.27
C LEU A 524 -38.24 -25.56 6.75
N LEU A 525 -37.36 -24.96 7.54
CA LEU A 525 -37.31 -25.11 9.00
C LEU A 525 -38.62 -24.64 9.64
N LEU A 526 -39.16 -23.50 9.21
CA LEU A 526 -40.46 -22.98 9.64
C LEU A 526 -41.59 -23.97 9.29
N LEU A 527 -41.57 -24.55 8.09
CA LEU A 527 -42.56 -25.54 7.66
C LEU A 527 -42.47 -26.83 8.50
N VAL A 528 -41.26 -27.31 8.78
CA VAL A 528 -41.03 -28.48 9.64
C VAL A 528 -41.51 -28.20 11.07
N LEU A 529 -41.12 -27.09 11.68
CA LEU A 529 -41.58 -26.67 13.02
C LEU A 529 -43.11 -26.48 13.07
N GLY A 530 -43.67 -25.83 12.05
CA GLY A 530 -45.11 -25.62 11.93
C GLY A 530 -45.86 -26.94 11.84
N SER A 531 -45.42 -27.85 10.97
CA SER A 531 -46.02 -29.18 10.82
C SER A 531 -45.89 -30.03 12.09
N TYR A 532 -44.75 -29.97 12.78
CA TYR A 532 -44.54 -30.62 14.07
C TYR A 532 -45.52 -30.11 15.12
N LEU A 533 -45.65 -28.78 15.28
CA LEU A 533 -46.58 -28.17 16.23
C LEU A 533 -48.04 -28.51 15.91
N ILE A 534 -48.43 -28.51 14.63
CA ILE A 534 -49.78 -28.91 14.20
C ILE A 534 -50.04 -30.39 14.54
N THR A 535 -49.06 -31.26 14.30
CA THR A 535 -49.17 -32.70 14.61
C THR A 535 -49.26 -32.92 16.12
N LEU A 536 -48.43 -32.24 16.90
CA LEU A 536 -48.42 -32.30 18.35
C LEU A 536 -49.74 -31.79 18.94
N PHE A 537 -50.23 -30.65 18.46
CA PHE A 537 -51.53 -30.10 18.86
C PHE A 537 -52.65 -31.07 18.54
N SER A 538 -52.68 -31.62 17.32
CA SER A 538 -53.69 -32.59 16.90
C SER A 538 -53.65 -33.85 17.77
N PHE A 539 -52.46 -34.37 18.07
CA PHE A 539 -52.28 -35.54 18.93
C PHE A 539 -52.77 -35.27 20.37
N LEU A 540 -52.37 -34.15 20.98
CA LEU A 540 -52.81 -33.76 22.32
C LEU A 540 -54.32 -33.48 22.38
N PHE A 541 -54.88 -32.88 21.34
CA PHE A 541 -56.30 -32.58 21.28
C PHE A 541 -57.14 -33.84 21.09
N ILE A 542 -56.73 -34.76 20.21
CA ILE A 542 -57.38 -36.05 20.01
C ILE A 542 -57.35 -36.88 21.30
N THR A 543 -56.20 -36.92 21.99
CA THR A 543 -56.06 -37.69 23.24
C THR A 543 -56.86 -37.12 24.42
N THR A 544 -57.12 -35.81 24.45
CA THR A 544 -57.84 -35.16 25.57
C THR A 544 -59.33 -34.92 25.31
N ARG A 545 -59.75 -34.65 24.07
CA ARG A 545 -61.14 -34.28 23.71
C ARG A 545 -61.79 -35.17 22.66
N GLY A 546 -61.05 -36.10 22.05
CA GLY A 546 -61.56 -36.99 21.01
C GLY A 546 -61.51 -36.40 19.60
N LEU A 547 -61.62 -37.28 18.60
CA LEU A 547 -61.45 -36.94 17.18
C LEU A 547 -62.58 -36.04 16.64
N ASP A 548 -63.81 -36.25 17.10
CA ASP A 548 -65.00 -35.57 16.58
C ASP A 548 -65.00 -34.06 16.90
N ASP A 549 -64.46 -33.68 18.06
CA ASP A 549 -64.33 -32.29 18.47
C ASP A 549 -63.26 -31.54 17.66
N LEU A 550 -62.17 -32.20 17.24
CA LEU A 550 -61.17 -31.61 16.36
C LEU A 550 -61.78 -31.28 14.99
N ILE A 551 -62.61 -32.18 14.46
CA ILE A 551 -63.32 -32.01 13.19
C ILE A 551 -64.37 -30.90 13.30
N SER A 552 -64.99 -30.73 14.47
CA SER A 552 -65.97 -29.67 14.73
C SER A 552 -65.37 -28.26 14.63
N LEU A 553 -64.09 -28.10 15.00
CA LEU A 553 -63.34 -26.83 14.96
C LEU A 553 -63.15 -26.29 13.54
N PHE A 554 -63.08 -27.17 12.54
CA PHE A 554 -62.92 -26.82 11.13
C PHE A 554 -64.23 -26.83 10.34
N ARG A 555 -65.36 -27.19 10.96
CA ARG A 555 -66.68 -27.10 10.32
C ARG A 555 -67.17 -25.65 10.38
N ARG A 556 -67.59 -25.12 9.21
CA ARG A 556 -68.29 -23.84 9.15
C ARG A 556 -69.51 -23.87 10.08
N PRO A 557 -69.76 -22.84 10.89
CA PRO A 557 -70.99 -22.76 11.67
C PRO A 557 -72.18 -22.82 10.70
N PRO A 558 -73.22 -23.62 10.99
CA PRO A 558 -74.37 -23.75 10.09
C PRO A 558 -74.98 -22.38 9.83
N SER A 559 -75.16 -22.04 8.54
CA SER A 559 -75.78 -20.78 8.13
C SER A 559 -77.14 -20.67 8.81
N ARG A 560 -77.31 -19.65 9.65
CA ARG A 560 -78.57 -19.33 10.31
C ARG A 560 -79.60 -19.07 9.20
N LYS A 561 -80.42 -20.06 8.85
CA LYS A 561 -81.58 -19.86 7.98
C LYS A 561 -82.46 -18.81 8.68
N VAL A 562 -82.53 -17.61 8.10
CA VAL A 562 -83.56 -16.64 8.43
C VAL A 562 -84.89 -17.30 8.06
N LYS A 563 -85.68 -17.67 9.06
CA LYS A 563 -87.10 -17.96 8.85
C LYS A 563 -87.76 -16.62 8.56
N ALA A 564 -88.20 -16.42 7.32
CA ALA A 564 -89.26 -15.49 7.00
C ALA A 564 -90.60 -16.12 7.42
N ALA A 565 -91.54 -15.23 7.78
CA ALA A 565 -92.86 -15.46 8.39
C ALA A 565 -92.84 -15.57 9.93
#